data_AF-A0A9R1N107-F1
#
_entry.id   AF-A0A9R1N107-F1
#
_cell.length_a   1.000
_cell.length_b   1.000
_cell.length_c   1.000
_cell.angle_alpha   90.00
_cell.angle_beta   90.00
_cell.angle_gamma   90.00
#
_symmetry.space_group_name_H-M   'P 1'
#
loop_
_entity.id
_entity.type
_entity.pdbx_description
1 polymer ?
#
loop_
_entity_poly.entity_id
_entity_poly.type
_entity_poly.pdbx_seq_one_letter_code
_entity_poly.pdbx_strand_id
1 'polypeptide(L)'
;VVDCRICGDPNSVMRFAFIEFADDVGARAALTLGGTILGFYPVRVLPSKTAILPVNPKFLPRTEDEKEMVSRTVYCTNIDKNVPEDVVKNFFEGICGEVARLRLLGDYVHATCIAFVEFVQNMKHKKSHLLFWN
;
A
#
# COMPACT_ATOMS: atom_id res chain seq x y z
N VAL A 1 -15.36 18.90 -3.34
CA VAL A 1 -14.37 17.88 -2.92
C VAL A 1 -13.25 18.61 -2.21
N VAL A 2 -12.91 18.19 -1.00
CA VAL A 2 -11.86 18.80 -0.17
C VAL A 2 -10.58 17.97 -0.15
N ASP A 3 -10.69 16.65 -0.33
CA ASP A 3 -9.54 15.74 -0.44
C ASP A 3 -9.88 14.57 -1.39
N CYS A 4 -8.87 14.05 -2.07
CA CYS A 4 -8.98 12.88 -2.94
C CYS A 4 -7.70 12.05 -2.87
N ARG A 5 -7.82 10.81 -2.41
CA ARG A 5 -6.70 9.88 -2.25
C ARG A 5 -6.95 8.61 -3.04
N ILE A 6 -6.17 8.43 -4.11
CA ILE A 6 -6.20 7.22 -4.93
C ILE A 6 -5.25 6.19 -4.35
N CYS A 7 -5.74 4.98 -4.14
CA CYS A 7 -5.02 3.83 -3.65
C CYS A 7 -5.06 2.70 -4.69
N GLY A 8 -4.09 1.80 -4.59
CA GLY A 8 -3.93 0.69 -5.53
C GLY A 8 -2.90 0.97 -6.62
N ASP A 9 -2.39 -0.11 -7.20
CA ASP A 9 -1.30 -0.07 -8.18
C ASP A 9 -1.79 0.42 -9.56
N PRO A 10 -1.09 1.38 -10.20
CA PRO A 10 -0.62 1.24 -11.58
C PRO A 10 -1.50 0.48 -12.56
N ASN A 11 -1.21 -0.80 -12.52
CA ASN A 11 -1.47 -1.87 -13.44
C ASN A 11 -2.37 -2.91 -12.78
N SER A 12 -2.84 -2.67 -11.54
CA SER A 12 -3.83 -3.51 -10.87
C SER A 12 -5.23 -3.00 -11.14
N VAL A 13 -6.14 -3.95 -11.32
CA VAL A 13 -7.59 -3.70 -11.43
C VAL A 13 -8.20 -3.25 -10.09
N MET A 14 -7.51 -3.45 -8.97
CA MET A 14 -7.98 -3.07 -7.63
C MET A 14 -7.51 -1.66 -7.25
N ARG A 15 -7.96 -0.66 -8.03
CA ARG A 15 -7.82 0.74 -7.67
C ARG A 15 -9.08 1.24 -6.99
N PHE A 16 -8.92 1.95 -5.90
CA PHE A 16 -10.00 2.60 -5.18
C PHE A 16 -9.56 3.99 -4.77
N ALA A 17 -10.52 4.88 -4.54
CA ALA A 17 -10.23 6.23 -4.10
C ALA A 17 -11.10 6.58 -2.91
N PHE A 18 -10.52 7.34 -1.99
CA PHE A 18 -11.21 8.02 -0.92
C PHE A 18 -11.42 9.47 -1.31
N ILE A 19 -12.67 9.92 -1.30
CA ILE A 19 -13.03 11.29 -1.67
C ILE A 19 -13.74 11.93 -0.48
N GLU A 20 -13.19 13.04 0.00
CA GLU A 20 -13.79 13.84 1.06
C GLU A 20 -14.58 14.99 0.43
N PHE A 21 -15.82 15.17 0.85
CA PHE A 21 -16.70 16.25 0.39
C PHE A 21 -16.80 17.33 1.46
N ALA A 22 -17.01 18.58 1.03
CA ALA A 22 -17.19 19.71 1.95
C ALA A 22 -18.52 19.62 2.72
N ASP A 23 -19.51 18.96 2.13
CA ASP A 23 -20.87 18.83 2.63
C ASP A 23 -21.46 17.45 2.28
N ASP A 24 -22.57 17.12 2.93
CA ASP A 24 -23.31 15.88 2.72
C ASP A 24 -24.03 15.84 1.37
N VAL A 25 -24.37 17.02 0.81
CA VAL A 25 -25.04 17.15 -0.49
C VAL A 25 -24.16 16.58 -1.60
N GLY A 26 -22.89 17.00 -1.64
CA GLY A 26 -21.91 16.50 -2.60
C GLY A 26 -21.63 15.00 -2.43
N ALA A 27 -21.55 14.52 -1.18
CA ALA A 27 -21.36 13.10 -0.90
C ALA A 27 -22.54 12.25 -1.41
N ARG A 28 -23.79 12.71 -1.19
CA ARG A 28 -25.01 12.02 -1.66
C ARG A 28 -25.11 12.01 -3.18
N ALA A 29 -24.79 13.12 -3.83
CA ALA A 29 -24.74 13.19 -5.29
C ALA A 29 -23.70 12.22 -5.87
N ALA A 30 -22.55 12.04 -5.21
CA ALA A 30 -21.53 11.11 -5.67
C ALA A 30 -22.01 9.64 -5.63
N LEU A 31 -22.85 9.26 -4.66
CA LEU A 31 -23.39 7.90 -4.57
C LEU A 31 -24.23 7.52 -5.79
N THR A 32 -24.88 8.49 -6.45
CA THR A 32 -25.69 8.23 -7.65
C THR A 32 -24.85 7.92 -8.88
N LEU A 33 -23.52 8.13 -8.82
CA LEU A 33 -22.57 7.76 -9.88
C LEU A 33 -22.18 6.27 -9.84
N GLY A 34 -22.63 5.53 -8.82
CA GLY A 34 -22.43 4.09 -8.75
C GLY A 34 -22.99 3.38 -9.99
N GLY A 35 -22.15 2.57 -10.64
CA GLY A 35 -22.50 1.84 -11.87
C GLY A 35 -22.26 2.62 -13.16
N THR A 36 -21.94 3.92 -13.10
CA THR A 36 -21.57 4.69 -14.30
C THR A 36 -20.26 4.14 -14.89
N ILE A 37 -20.23 3.96 -16.22
CA ILE A 37 -19.01 3.51 -16.91
C ILE A 37 -17.98 4.64 -16.90
N LEU A 38 -16.80 4.36 -16.35
CA LEU A 38 -15.65 5.25 -16.37
C LEU A 38 -14.48 4.54 -17.05
N GLY A 39 -14.15 4.96 -18.28
CA GLY A 39 -13.25 4.20 -19.14
C GLY A 39 -13.92 2.92 -19.64
N PHE A 40 -13.37 1.76 -19.25
CA PHE A 40 -13.87 0.45 -19.68
C PHE A 40 -14.71 -0.29 -18.62
N TYR A 41 -14.76 0.21 -17.38
CA TYR A 41 -15.39 -0.49 -16.26
C TYR A 41 -16.37 0.40 -15.50
N PRO A 42 -17.46 -0.15 -14.94
CA PRO A 42 -18.37 0.59 -14.08
C PRO A 42 -17.68 0.97 -12.76
N VAL A 43 -17.85 2.22 -12.34
CA VAL A 43 -17.34 2.68 -11.04
C VAL A 43 -18.25 2.21 -9.90
N ARG A 44 -17.67 1.70 -8.82
CA ARG A 44 -18.39 1.41 -7.58
C ARG A 44 -18.18 2.56 -6.61
N VAL A 45 -19.26 3.22 -6.22
CA VAL A 45 -19.24 4.32 -5.24
C VAL A 45 -20.01 3.88 -4.00
N LEU A 46 -19.36 3.92 -2.84
CA LEU A 46 -19.93 3.51 -1.56
C LEU A 46 -19.54 4.52 -0.48
N PRO A 47 -20.36 4.70 0.57
CA PRO A 47 -19.95 5.46 1.74
C PRO A 47 -18.73 4.84 2.40
N SER A 48 -17.75 5.66 2.78
CA SER A 48 -16.59 5.18 3.54
C SER A 48 -17.03 4.75 4.95
N LYS A 49 -16.57 3.58 5.41
CA LYS A 49 -16.82 3.09 6.78
C LYS A 49 -15.87 3.69 7.82
N THR A 50 -14.82 4.36 7.37
CA THR A 50 -13.78 4.96 8.22
C THR A 50 -13.50 6.39 7.76
N ALA A 51 -13.40 7.33 8.70
CA ALA A 51 -12.90 8.66 8.40
C ALA A 51 -11.46 8.54 7.89
N ILE A 52 -11.15 9.17 6.76
CA ILE A 52 -9.79 9.11 6.25
C ILE A 52 -8.99 10.23 6.90
N LEU A 53 -8.26 9.91 7.97
CA LEU A 53 -7.44 10.90 8.68
C LEU A 53 -6.53 11.63 7.70
N PRO A 54 -6.38 12.97 7.79
CA PRO A 54 -5.45 13.71 6.93
C PRO A 54 -4.06 13.09 7.08
N VAL A 55 -3.46 12.67 5.98
CA VAL A 55 -2.05 12.26 6.01
C VAL A 55 -1.26 13.54 6.22
N ASN A 56 -0.52 13.64 7.33
CA ASN A 56 0.38 14.76 7.51
C ASN A 56 1.40 14.73 6.35
N PRO A 57 1.46 15.78 5.50
CA PRO A 57 2.31 15.78 4.31
C PRO A 57 3.79 15.60 4.62
N LYS A 58 4.21 15.86 5.87
CA LYS A 58 5.58 15.61 6.33
C LYS A 58 5.96 14.13 6.37
N PHE A 59 4.97 13.21 6.40
CA PHE A 59 5.21 11.77 6.37
C PHE A 59 5.14 11.17 4.96
N LEU A 60 4.78 11.97 3.95
CA LEU A 60 4.85 11.53 2.56
C LEU A 60 6.28 11.72 2.02
N PRO A 61 6.76 10.82 1.15
CA PRO A 61 8.01 11.02 0.40
C PRO A 61 7.94 12.32 -0.40
N ARG A 62 8.83 13.27 -0.12
CA ARG A 62 8.89 14.59 -0.77
C ARG A 62 9.96 14.63 -1.85
N THR A 63 11.11 14.00 -1.63
CA THR A 63 12.20 13.96 -2.61
C THR A 63 12.08 12.76 -3.54
N GLU A 64 12.74 12.85 -4.70
CA GLU A 64 12.77 11.73 -5.64
C GLU A 64 13.52 10.53 -5.05
N ASP A 65 14.55 10.78 -4.25
CA ASP A 65 15.29 9.75 -3.50
C ASP A 65 14.39 9.04 -2.48
N GLU A 66 13.56 9.79 -1.73
CA GLU A 66 12.60 9.19 -0.78
C GLU A 66 11.55 8.34 -1.51
N LYS A 67 11.06 8.81 -2.66
CA LYS A 67 10.12 8.02 -3.49
C LYS A 67 10.77 6.76 -4.03
N GLU A 68 12.03 6.85 -4.46
CA GLU A 68 12.78 5.71 -4.99
C GLU A 68 13.10 4.69 -3.89
N MET A 69 13.46 5.16 -2.69
CA MET A 69 13.63 4.31 -1.51
C MET A 69 12.32 3.60 -1.14
N VAL A 70 11.19 4.32 -1.14
CA VAL A 70 9.87 3.69 -0.94
C VAL A 70 9.55 2.72 -2.05
N SER A 71 9.92 2.99 -3.31
CA SER A 71 9.64 2.06 -4.42
C SER A 71 10.49 0.79 -4.38
N ARG A 72 11.66 0.83 -3.73
CA ARG A 72 12.54 -0.32 -3.46
C ARG A 72 12.19 -1.09 -2.18
N THR A 73 11.41 -0.50 -1.27
CA THR A 73 11.09 -1.12 0.03
C THR A 73 9.71 -1.76 0.04
N VAL A 74 9.59 -2.98 0.56
CA VAL A 74 8.32 -3.66 0.86
C VAL A 74 8.11 -3.73 2.37
N TYR A 75 6.85 -3.60 2.79
CA TYR A 75 6.41 -3.78 4.16
C TYR A 75 5.69 -5.12 4.26
N CYS A 76 6.20 -6.00 5.10
CA CYS A 76 5.67 -7.33 5.33
C CYS A 76 5.14 -7.41 6.75
N THR A 77 3.96 -7.99 6.92
CA THR A 77 3.34 -8.23 8.23
C THR A 77 3.16 -9.72 8.46
N ASN A 78 2.82 -10.09 9.69
CA ASN A 78 2.38 -11.45 10.02
C ASN A 78 3.48 -12.53 9.84
N ILE A 79 4.76 -12.16 9.99
CA ILE A 79 5.89 -13.10 9.99
C ILE A 79 5.93 -13.77 11.36
N ASP A 80 6.05 -15.10 11.45
CA ASP A 80 6.15 -15.77 12.75
C ASP A 80 7.39 -15.29 13.52
N LYS A 81 7.24 -14.97 14.81
CA LYS A 81 8.31 -14.39 15.64
C LYS A 81 9.54 -15.28 15.79
N ASN A 82 9.40 -16.58 15.56
CA ASN A 82 10.48 -17.54 15.67
C ASN A 82 11.26 -17.66 14.35
N VAL A 83 10.81 -17.00 13.28
CA VAL A 83 11.53 -16.96 12.01
C VAL A 83 12.70 -15.97 12.12
N PRO A 84 13.94 -16.44 11.95
CA PRO A 84 15.11 -15.58 12.05
C PRO A 84 15.29 -14.72 10.80
N GLU A 85 15.99 -13.60 10.95
CA GLU A 85 16.15 -12.59 9.90
C GLU A 85 16.80 -13.13 8.62
N ASP A 86 17.76 -14.05 8.73
CA ASP A 86 18.44 -14.67 7.60
C ASP A 86 17.49 -15.51 6.74
N VAL A 87 16.53 -16.21 7.36
CA VAL A 87 15.50 -16.97 6.65
C VAL A 87 14.57 -16.03 5.88
N VAL A 88 14.16 -14.91 6.50
CA VAL A 88 13.35 -13.90 5.81
C VAL A 88 14.13 -13.29 4.63
N LYS A 89 15.41 -12.97 4.82
CA LYS A 89 16.26 -12.44 3.76
C LYS A 89 16.38 -13.43 2.60
N ASN A 90 16.74 -14.68 2.87
CA ASN A 90 16.90 -15.73 1.87
C ASN A 90 15.60 -15.98 1.08
N PHE A 91 14.45 -15.94 1.76
CA PHE A 91 13.14 -16.06 1.12
C PHE A 91 12.93 -14.97 0.06
N PHE A 92 13.21 -13.71 0.40
CA PHE A 92 13.06 -12.61 -0.55
C PHE A 92 14.13 -12.64 -1.64
N GLU A 93 15.38 -12.96 -1.33
CA GLU A 93 16.46 -13.02 -2.32
C GLU A 93 16.22 -14.11 -3.38
N GLY A 94 15.66 -15.25 -2.98
CA GLY A 94 15.38 -16.36 -3.90
C GLY A 94 14.32 -16.05 -4.98
N ILE A 95 13.44 -15.08 -4.75
CA ILE A 95 12.29 -14.79 -5.64
C ILE A 95 12.36 -13.36 -6.20
N CYS A 96 12.71 -12.40 -5.35
CA CYS A 96 12.55 -10.99 -5.60
C CYS A 96 13.84 -10.33 -6.09
N GLY A 97 15.00 -10.88 -5.72
CA GLY A 97 16.33 -10.33 -6.02
C GLY A 97 17.03 -9.84 -4.76
N GLU A 98 18.26 -9.33 -4.93
CA GLU A 98 19.17 -8.97 -3.82
C GLU A 98 18.56 -7.97 -2.83
N VAL A 99 18.66 -8.28 -1.54
CA VAL A 99 18.16 -7.46 -0.45
C VAL A 99 19.28 -6.55 0.05
N ALA A 100 19.11 -5.24 -0.14
CA ALA A 100 20.05 -4.22 0.32
C ALA A 100 19.96 -4.01 1.83
N ARG A 101 18.75 -4.04 2.38
CA ARG A 101 18.51 -3.85 3.82
C ARG A 101 17.26 -4.61 4.25
N LEU A 102 17.36 -5.30 5.38
CA LEU A 102 16.23 -5.91 6.05
C LEU A 102 16.14 -5.35 7.47
N ARG A 103 14.93 -5.01 7.90
CA ARG A 103 14.65 -4.62 9.27
C ARG A 103 13.45 -5.41 9.78
N LEU A 104 13.73 -6.44 10.58
CA LEU A 104 12.71 -7.23 11.25
C LEU A 104 12.40 -6.60 12.62
N LEU A 105 11.12 -6.34 12.87
CA LEU A 105 10.64 -5.72 14.11
C LEU A 105 9.63 -6.68 14.75
N GLY A 106 9.98 -7.16 15.93
CA GLY A 106 9.12 -7.97 16.79
C GLY A 106 9.27 -7.53 18.23
N ASP A 107 8.30 -7.92 19.07
CA ASP A 107 8.37 -7.75 20.51
C ASP A 107 8.04 -9.07 21.22
N TYR A 108 8.14 -9.07 22.55
CA TYR A 108 7.84 -10.25 23.37
C TYR A 108 6.34 -10.51 23.53
N VAL A 109 5.48 -9.57 23.14
CA VAL A 109 4.04 -9.60 23.38
C VAL A 109 3.32 -10.29 22.22
N HIS A 110 3.70 -9.96 20.98
CA HIS A 110 3.03 -10.42 19.77
C HIS A 110 3.65 -11.74 19.28
N ALA A 111 2.80 -12.60 18.70
CA ALA A 111 3.24 -13.84 18.06
C ALA A 111 3.90 -13.62 16.70
N THR A 112 3.80 -12.41 16.15
CA THR A 112 4.23 -12.07 14.79
C THR A 112 5.11 -10.82 14.76
N CYS A 113 6.03 -10.80 13.81
CA CYS A 113 6.87 -9.67 13.45
C CYS A 113 6.35 -8.95 12.21
N ILE A 114 6.83 -7.72 12.03
CA ILE A 114 6.76 -6.94 10.80
C ILE A 114 8.17 -6.77 10.23
N ALA A 115 8.31 -6.70 8.91
CA ALA A 115 9.59 -6.46 8.26
C ALA A 115 9.51 -5.33 7.24
N PHE A 116 10.58 -4.53 7.18
CA PHE A 116 10.85 -3.67 6.04
C PHE A 116 12.00 -4.27 5.24
N VAL A 117 11.76 -4.58 3.97
CA VAL A 117 12.75 -5.22 3.09
C VAL A 117 13.01 -4.30 1.91
N GLU A 118 14.21 -3.72 1.87
CA GLU A 118 14.68 -2.85 0.81
C GLU A 118 15.54 -3.65 -0.18
N PHE A 119 15.19 -3.59 -1.45
CA PHE A 119 15.91 -4.28 -2.52
C PHE A 119 16.90 -3.35 -3.23
N VAL A 120 18.00 -3.92 -3.74
CA VAL A 120 19.00 -3.16 -4.53
C VAL A 120 18.36 -2.58 -5.79
N GLN A 121 17.42 -3.32 -6.41
CA GLN A 121 16.77 -2.94 -7.65
C GLN A 121 15.32 -2.48 -7.43
N ASN A 122 14.83 -1.64 -8.36
CA ASN A 122 13.50 -1.06 -8.25
C ASN A 122 12.39 -2.12 -8.46
N MET A 123 11.50 -2.27 -7.48
CA MET A 123 10.50 -3.35 -7.46
C MET A 123 9.19 -3.02 -8.18
N LYS A 124 9.13 -1.96 -9.01
CA LYS A 124 7.88 -1.46 -9.63
C LYS A 124 7.02 -2.55 -10.29
N HIS A 125 7.62 -3.55 -10.93
CA HIS A 125 6.88 -4.66 -11.57
C HIS A 125 6.66 -5.89 -10.67
N LYS A 126 7.39 -6.01 -9.56
CA LYS A 126 7.31 -7.16 -8.63
C LYS A 126 6.45 -6.89 -7.40
N LYS A 127 6.22 -5.62 -7.03
CA LYS A 127 5.32 -5.24 -5.92
C LYS A 127 3.89 -5.70 -6.14
N SER A 128 3.39 -5.65 -7.37
CA SER A 128 2.10 -6.21 -7.75
C SER A 128 2.01 -7.69 -7.37
N HIS A 129 3.03 -8.50 -7.68
CA HIS A 129 3.06 -9.92 -7.32
C HIS A 129 3.13 -10.20 -5.80
N LEU A 130 3.83 -9.38 -5.00
CA LEU A 130 3.82 -9.54 -3.54
C LEU A 130 2.48 -9.20 -2.90
N LEU A 131 1.73 -8.23 -3.45
CA LEU A 131 0.41 -7.85 -2.93
C LEU A 131 -0.66 -8.94 -3.15
N PHE A 132 -0.42 -9.92 -4.03
CA PHE A 132 -1.34 -11.02 -4.33
C PHE A 132 -1.15 -12.27 -3.45
N TRP A 133 -0.24 -12.27 -2.48
CA TRP A 133 -0.14 -13.36 -1.51
C TRP A 133 -0.99 -13.05 -0.28
N ASN A 134 -2.29 -13.32 -0.39
CA ASN A 134 -3.19 -13.60 0.73
C ASN A 134 -4.36 -14.46 0.26
#